data_AF-A0AAW0WWZ1-F1
#
_entry.id   AF-A0AAW0WWZ1-F1
#
_cell.length_a   1.000
_cell.length_b   1.000
_cell.length_c   1.000
_cell.angle_alpha   90.00
_cell.angle_beta   90.00
_cell.angle_gamma   90.00
#
_symmetry.space_group_name_H-M   'P 1'
#
loop_
_entity.id
_entity.type
_entity.pdbx_description
1 polymer ?
#
loop_
_entity_poly.entity_id
_entity_poly.type
_entity_poly.pdbx_seq_one_letter_code
_entity_poly.pdbx_strand_id
1 'polypeptide(L)'
;MFASGPNYNKLKTNLRLAINRLKLLEKKKTELAQKARKEIADYLTTGKIERAKIRVEHIIREDYLVEAMEVTEMYCDLLLARYGLIQQMKDLDEGLAEAISSLIWAAPRLQTDVAELKLIADQLTLKYGKPYGQ
;
A
#
# COMPACT_ATOMS: atom_id res chain seq x y z
N MET A 1 -2.74 33.79 4.14
CA MET A 1 -2.24 32.49 4.66
C MET A 1 -1.56 31.79 3.50
N PHE A 2 -0.23 31.73 3.49
CA PHE A 2 0.52 31.07 2.42
C PHE A 2 0.29 29.56 2.54
N ALA A 3 -0.57 29.00 1.69
CA ALA A 3 -0.67 27.55 1.58
C ALA A 3 0.67 27.03 1.07
N SER A 4 1.38 26.27 1.90
CA SER A 4 2.59 25.58 1.48
C SER A 4 2.20 24.59 0.39
N GLY A 5 2.65 24.84 -0.85
CA GLY A 5 2.38 23.96 -1.97
C GLY A 5 3.00 22.57 -1.76
N PRO A 6 2.55 21.55 -2.53
CA PRO A 6 3.11 20.21 -2.43
C PRO A 6 4.62 20.21 -2.68
N ASN A 7 5.37 19.56 -1.78
CA ASN A 7 6.79 19.35 -1.94
C ASN A 7 7.01 18.14 -2.85
N TYR A 8 7.19 18.44 -4.12
CA TYR A 8 7.40 17.46 -5.17
C TYR A 8 8.61 16.55 -4.89
N ASN A 9 9.75 17.09 -4.47
CA ASN A 9 10.94 16.28 -4.18
C ASN A 9 10.66 15.27 -3.05
N LYS A 10 9.93 15.71 -2.01
CA LYS A 10 9.49 14.84 -0.92
C LYS A 10 8.55 13.75 -1.42
N LEU A 11 7.59 14.06 -2.30
CA LEU A 11 6.70 13.06 -2.90
C LEU A 11 7.48 12.00 -3.68
N LYS A 12 8.41 12.41 -4.56
CA LYS A 12 9.22 11.49 -5.38
C LYS A 12 10.06 10.54 -4.54
N THR A 13 10.71 11.06 -3.49
CA THR A 13 11.53 10.26 -2.58
C THR A 13 10.65 9.25 -1.81
N ASN A 14 9.51 9.68 -1.28
CA ASN A 14 8.62 8.79 -0.54
C ASN A 14 7.99 7.72 -1.43
N LEU A 15 7.66 8.02 -2.69
CA LEU A 15 7.19 7.00 -3.65
C LEU A 15 8.23 5.88 -3.81
N ARG A 16 9.51 6.23 -4.04
CA ARG A 16 10.59 5.24 -4.15
C ARG A 16 10.80 4.42 -2.89
N LEU A 17 10.71 5.06 -1.72
CA LEU A 17 10.84 4.37 -0.43
C LEU A 17 9.65 3.42 -0.20
N ALA A 18 8.43 3.85 -0.53
CA ALA A 18 7.23 3.03 -0.42
C ALA A 18 7.32 1.77 -1.30
N ILE A 19 7.71 1.92 -2.57
CA ILE A 19 7.92 0.78 -3.49
C ILE A 19 8.92 -0.23 -2.90
N ASN A 20 10.09 0.23 -2.47
CA ASN A 20 11.10 -0.67 -1.88
C ASN A 20 10.58 -1.37 -0.61
N ARG A 21 9.79 -0.67 0.20
CA ARG A 21 9.24 -1.22 1.44
C ARG A 21 8.15 -2.25 1.18
N LEU A 22 7.28 -2.01 0.20
CA LEU A 22 6.23 -2.93 -0.24
C LEU A 22 6.86 -4.24 -0.72
N LYS A 23 7.84 -4.20 -1.63
CA LYS A 23 8.61 -5.39 -2.08
C LYS A 23 9.19 -6.22 -0.95
N LEU A 24 9.75 -5.56 0.07
CA LEU A 24 10.33 -6.24 1.23
C LEU A 24 9.25 -6.91 2.09
N LEU A 25 8.11 -6.24 2.28
CA LEU A 25 6.99 -6.75 3.07
C LEU A 25 6.28 -7.90 2.36
N GLU A 26 6.04 -7.80 1.07
CA GLU A 26 5.45 -8.86 0.23
C GLU A 26 6.28 -10.13 0.32
N LYS A 27 7.59 -10.04 0.10
CA LYS A 27 8.50 -11.19 0.22
C LYS A 27 8.45 -11.79 1.63
N LYS A 28 8.56 -10.94 2.66
CA LYS A 28 8.55 -11.40 4.06
C LYS A 28 7.23 -12.08 4.44
N LYS A 29 6.09 -11.49 4.09
CA LYS A 29 4.76 -12.04 4.40
C LYS A 29 4.50 -13.34 3.63
N THR A 30 4.93 -13.43 2.37
CA THR A 30 4.82 -14.65 1.58
C THR A 30 5.60 -15.81 2.20
N GLU A 31 6.84 -15.56 2.66
CA GLU A 31 7.64 -16.57 3.36
C GLU A 31 7.00 -17.01 4.70
N LEU A 32 6.43 -16.07 5.44
CA LEU A 32 5.70 -16.37 6.69
C LEU A 32 4.41 -17.17 6.42
N ALA A 33 3.69 -16.86 5.35
CA ALA A 33 2.49 -17.58 4.94
C ALA A 33 2.81 -19.04 4.61
N GLN A 34 3.91 -19.32 3.90
CA GLN A 34 4.37 -20.69 3.62
C GLN A 34 4.65 -21.48 4.91
N LYS A 35 5.33 -20.85 5.89
CA LYS A 35 5.57 -21.48 7.20
C LYS A 35 4.27 -21.74 7.95
N ALA A 36 3.34 -20.79 7.96
CA ALA A 36 2.04 -20.94 8.62
C ALA A 36 1.19 -22.05 7.98
N ARG A 37 1.27 -22.26 6.67
CA ARG A 37 0.59 -23.38 5.98
C ARG A 37 1.12 -24.74 6.44
N LYS A 38 2.43 -24.84 6.74
CA LYS A 38 3.01 -26.05 7.35
C LYS A 38 2.48 -26.30 8.76
N GLU A 39 2.33 -25.25 9.57
CA GLU A 39 1.73 -25.36 10.92
C GLU A 39 0.28 -25.87 10.87
N ILE A 40 -0.48 -25.48 9.84
CA ILE A 40 -1.84 -26.03 9.64
C ILE A 40 -1.79 -27.54 9.40
N ALA A 41 -0.86 -28.01 8.56
CA ALA A 41 -0.69 -29.45 8.33
C ALA A 41 -0.39 -30.18 9.66
N ASP A 42 0.46 -29.61 10.53
CA ASP A 42 0.76 -30.17 11.85
C ASP A 42 -0.46 -30.18 12.78
N TYR A 43 -1.33 -29.16 12.72
CA TYR A 43 -2.59 -29.16 13.47
C TYR A 43 -3.58 -30.21 12.97
N LEU A 44 -3.65 -30.43 11.65
CA LEU A 44 -4.51 -31.46 11.07
C LEU A 44 -4.03 -32.87 11.42
N THR A 45 -2.72 -33.14 11.37
CA THR A 45 -2.16 -34.46 11.73
C THR A 45 -2.33 -34.78 13.21
N THR A 46 -2.29 -33.76 14.08
CA THR A 46 -2.54 -33.92 15.52
C THR A 46 -4.04 -33.87 15.90
N GLY A 47 -4.94 -33.79 14.93
CA GLY A 47 -6.40 -33.79 15.14
C GLY A 47 -6.99 -32.48 15.70
N LYS A 48 -6.22 -31.39 15.75
CA LYS A 48 -6.62 -30.09 16.30
C LYS A 48 -7.36 -29.23 15.27
N ILE A 49 -8.50 -29.74 14.78
CA ILE A 49 -9.24 -29.15 13.66
C ILE A 49 -9.69 -27.70 13.94
N GLU A 50 -10.22 -27.41 15.13
CA GLU A 50 -10.73 -26.07 15.44
C GLU A 50 -9.62 -25.01 15.45
N ARG A 51 -8.43 -25.38 15.94
CA ARG A 51 -7.25 -24.51 15.89
C ARG A 51 -6.74 -24.32 14.46
N ALA A 52 -6.81 -25.36 13.64
CA ALA A 52 -6.47 -25.27 12.22
C ALA A 52 -7.40 -24.30 11.46
N LYS A 53 -8.71 -24.30 11.76
CA LYS A 53 -9.68 -23.35 11.19
C LYS A 53 -9.36 -21.90 11.54
N ILE A 54 -9.12 -21.61 12.81
CA ILE A 54 -8.75 -20.25 13.24
C ILE A 54 -7.43 -19.82 12.57
N ARG A 55 -6.47 -20.74 12.44
CA ARG A 55 -5.19 -20.44 11.79
C ARG A 55 -5.35 -20.16 10.30
N VAL A 56 -6.20 -20.90 9.57
CA VAL A 56 -6.40 -20.68 8.14
C VAL A 56 -7.03 -19.32 7.85
N GLU A 57 -7.97 -18.85 8.67
CA GLU A 57 -8.56 -17.52 8.52
C GLU A 57 -7.52 -16.40 8.63
N HIS A 58 -6.52 -16.58 9.48
CA HIS A 58 -5.41 -15.64 9.59
C HIS A 58 -4.53 -15.66 8.32
N ILE A 59 -4.27 -16.84 7.75
CA ILE A 59 -3.48 -16.95 6.51
C ILE A 59 -4.22 -16.29 5.35
N ILE A 60 -5.52 -16.53 5.21
CA ILE A 60 -6.34 -15.92 4.15
C ILE A 60 -6.27 -14.38 4.22
N ARG A 61 -6.34 -13.81 5.43
CA ARG A 61 -6.21 -12.35 5.62
C ARG A 61 -4.83 -11.83 5.25
N GLU A 62 -3.76 -12.57 5.59
CA GLU A 62 -2.40 -12.20 5.23
C GLU A 62 -2.16 -12.29 3.71
N ASP A 63 -2.69 -13.31 3.05
CA ASP A 63 -2.58 -13.48 1.60
C ASP A 63 -3.28 -12.31 0.86
N TYR A 64 -4.51 -11.94 1.26
CA TYR A 64 -5.18 -10.76 0.72
C TYR A 64 -4.41 -9.45 0.97
N LEU A 65 -3.73 -9.35 2.12
CA LEU A 65 -2.93 -8.17 2.43
C LEU A 65 -1.70 -8.07 1.52
N VAL A 66 -1.07 -9.21 1.17
CA VAL A 66 0.04 -9.24 0.20
C VAL A 66 -0.44 -8.81 -1.18
N GLU A 67 -1.56 -9.36 -1.66
CA GLU A 67 -2.14 -8.94 -2.95
C GLU A 67 -2.47 -7.43 -2.97
N ALA A 68 -3.00 -6.90 -1.86
CA ALA A 68 -3.26 -5.46 -1.73
C ALA A 68 -1.97 -4.62 -1.74
N MET A 69 -0.87 -5.13 -1.16
CA MET A 69 0.44 -4.47 -1.21
C MET A 69 0.98 -4.41 -2.63
N GLU A 70 0.86 -5.49 -3.41
CA GLU A 70 1.30 -5.55 -4.81
C GLU A 70 0.54 -4.53 -5.68
N VAL A 71 -0.78 -4.41 -5.50
CA VAL A 71 -1.60 -3.39 -6.18
C VAL A 71 -1.18 -1.98 -5.78
N THR A 72 -0.89 -1.77 -4.49
CA THR A 72 -0.42 -0.48 -3.96
C THR A 72 0.95 -0.12 -4.54
N GLU A 73 1.85 -1.09 -4.69
CA GLU A 73 3.15 -0.92 -5.32
C GLU A 73 2.99 -0.48 -6.78
N MET A 74 2.17 -1.19 -7.55
CA MET A 74 1.91 -0.88 -8.95
C MET A 74 1.43 0.57 -9.12
N TYR A 75 0.54 1.04 -8.25
CA TYR A 75 0.11 2.44 -8.27
C TYR A 75 1.22 3.43 -7.90
N CYS A 76 2.06 3.11 -6.92
CA CYS A 76 3.23 3.94 -6.61
C CYS A 76 4.19 4.04 -7.80
N ASP A 77 4.43 2.94 -8.50
CA ASP A 77 5.27 2.89 -9.71
C ASP A 77 4.65 3.68 -10.88
N LEU A 78 3.33 3.57 -11.09
CA LEU A 78 2.61 4.36 -12.09
C LEU A 78 2.76 5.86 -11.84
N LEU A 79 2.59 6.31 -10.59
CA LEU A 79 2.78 7.72 -10.23
C LEU A 79 4.23 8.17 -10.41
N LEU A 80 5.20 7.30 -10.12
CA LEU A 80 6.62 7.60 -10.33
C LEU A 80 6.95 7.73 -11.83
N ALA A 81 6.41 6.85 -12.67
CA ALA A 81 6.61 6.85 -14.12
C ALA A 81 5.99 8.09 -14.78
N ARG A 82 4.80 8.49 -14.32
CA ARG A 82 4.07 9.67 -14.82
C ARG A 82 4.26 10.92 -13.97
N TYR A 83 5.32 10.96 -13.17
CA TYR A 83 5.58 12.02 -12.21
C TYR A 83 5.71 13.42 -12.86
N GLY A 84 6.17 13.50 -14.11
CA GLY A 84 6.23 14.77 -14.86
C GLY A 84 4.85 15.42 -15.04
N LEU A 85 3.81 14.61 -15.29
CA LEU A 85 2.43 15.11 -15.40
C LEU A 85 1.93 15.64 -14.06
N ILE A 86 2.27 14.95 -12.95
CA ILE A 86 1.96 15.38 -11.58
C ILE A 86 2.68 16.69 -11.23
N GLN A 87 3.80 17.05 -11.86
CA GLN A 87 4.43 18.35 -11.61
C GLN A 87 3.85 19.48 -12.46
N GLN A 88 3.58 19.21 -13.74
CA GLN A 88 3.24 20.23 -14.73
C GLN A 88 1.75 20.56 -14.77
N MET A 89 0.88 19.56 -14.56
CA MET A 89 -0.56 19.75 -14.63
C MET A 89 -1.12 20.17 -13.28
N LYS A 90 -2.01 21.17 -13.30
CA LYS A 90 -2.79 21.60 -12.14
C LYS A 90 -3.96 20.65 -11.88
N ASP A 91 -4.61 20.22 -12.95
CA ASP A 91 -5.75 19.31 -12.90
C ASP A 91 -5.30 17.85 -12.85
N LEU A 92 -6.19 17.00 -12.36
CA LEU A 92 -5.97 15.57 -12.25
C LEU A 92 -6.17 14.90 -13.62
N ASP A 93 -5.13 14.22 -14.11
CA ASP A 93 -5.23 13.37 -15.30
C ASP A 93 -6.13 12.16 -15.01
N GLU A 94 -7.07 11.85 -15.91
CA GLU A 94 -7.99 10.72 -15.74
C GLU A 94 -7.25 9.38 -15.59
N GLY A 95 -6.11 9.21 -16.28
CA GLY A 95 -5.27 8.01 -16.17
C GLY A 95 -4.50 7.89 -14.86
N LEU A 96 -4.49 8.94 -14.03
CA LEU A 96 -3.87 8.94 -12.69
C LEU A 96 -4.89 8.99 -11.56
N ALA A 97 -6.16 9.30 -11.86
CA ALA A 97 -7.20 9.49 -10.87
C ALA A 97 -7.42 8.25 -10.00
N GLU A 98 -7.47 7.06 -10.61
CA GLU A 98 -7.62 5.79 -9.90
C GLU A 98 -6.46 5.53 -8.93
N ALA A 99 -5.21 5.68 -9.41
CA ALA A 99 -4.03 5.44 -8.61
C ALA A 99 -3.93 6.40 -7.42
N ILE A 100 -4.21 7.69 -7.64
CA ILE A 100 -4.18 8.71 -6.59
C ILE A 100 -5.27 8.46 -5.55
N SER A 101 -6.49 8.19 -5.99
CA SER A 101 -7.62 7.90 -5.09
C SER A 101 -7.37 6.66 -4.25
N SER A 102 -6.91 5.59 -4.90
CA SER A 102 -6.62 4.30 -4.25
C SER A 102 -5.51 4.44 -3.20
N LEU A 103 -4.43 5.16 -3.52
CA LEU A 103 -3.32 5.34 -2.59
C LEU A 103 -3.69 6.18 -1.37
N ILE A 104 -4.47 7.24 -1.57
CA ILE A 104 -4.98 8.05 -0.47
C ILE A 104 -5.89 7.23 0.45
N TRP A 105 -6.78 6.44 -0.14
CA TRP A 105 -7.67 5.55 0.62
C TRP A 105 -6.90 4.43 1.34
N ALA A 106 -5.85 3.88 0.72
CA ALA A 106 -5.02 2.83 1.32
C ALA A 106 -4.10 3.34 2.43
N ALA A 107 -3.69 4.61 2.39
CA ALA A 107 -2.74 5.20 3.34
C ALA A 107 -3.07 4.97 4.83
N PRO A 108 -4.29 5.26 5.34
CA PRO A 108 -4.62 4.99 6.74
C PRO A 108 -4.69 3.50 7.08
N ARG A 109 -4.95 2.63 6.10
CA ARG A 109 -5.10 1.18 6.29
C ARG A 109 -3.75 0.46 6.37
N LEU A 110 -2.75 0.97 5.64
CA LEU A 110 -1.39 0.41 5.58
C LEU A 110 -0.37 1.22 6.39
N GLN A 111 -0.80 2.27 7.12
CA GLN A 111 0.10 3.20 7.81
C GLN A 111 1.06 2.50 8.78
N THR A 112 0.62 1.42 9.44
CA THR A 112 1.43 0.67 10.41
C THR A 112 2.62 -0.03 9.74
N ASP A 113 2.41 -0.54 8.53
CA ASP A 113 3.42 -1.30 7.80
C ASP A 113 4.29 -0.39 6.90
N VAL A 114 3.67 0.64 6.31
CA VAL A 114 4.27 1.57 5.33
C VAL A 114 3.94 3.02 5.70
N ALA A 115 4.79 3.62 6.53
CA ALA A 115 4.60 4.99 7.01
C ALA A 115 4.71 6.04 5.87
N GLU A 116 5.41 5.71 4.80
CA GLU A 116 5.64 6.55 3.62
C GLU A 116 4.34 6.85 2.87
N LEU A 117 3.37 5.92 2.88
CA LEU A 117 2.06 6.11 2.23
C LEU A 117 1.28 7.28 2.81
N LYS A 118 1.37 7.52 4.11
CA LYS A 118 0.77 8.71 4.74
C LYS A 118 1.35 10.00 4.17
N LEU A 119 2.68 10.06 4.04
CA LEU A 119 3.35 11.23 3.49
C LEU A 119 2.97 11.45 2.01
N ILE A 120 2.84 10.36 1.24
CA ILE A 120 2.39 10.41 -0.16
C ILE A 120 0.96 10.96 -0.22
N ALA A 121 0.04 10.40 0.56
CA ALA A 121 -1.35 10.85 0.61
C ALA A 121 -1.46 12.33 1.02
N ASP A 122 -0.73 12.77 2.05
CA ASP A 122 -0.71 14.17 2.47
C ASP A 122 -0.27 15.10 1.34
N GLN A 123 0.76 14.73 0.56
CA GLN A 123 1.21 15.53 -0.58
C GLN A 123 0.19 15.54 -1.73
N LEU A 124 -0.46 14.42 -2.01
CA LEU A 124 -1.48 14.33 -3.07
C LEU A 124 -2.74 15.12 -2.69
N THR A 125 -3.17 15.06 -1.43
CA THR A 125 -4.30 15.84 -0.90
C THR A 125 -3.99 17.34 -0.90
N LEU A 126 -2.76 17.75 -0.58
CA LEU A 126 -2.34 19.15 -0.71
C LEU A 126 -2.37 19.65 -2.16
N LYS A 127 -2.11 18.76 -3.13
CA LYS A 127 -2.09 19.11 -4.56
C LYS A 127 -3.50 19.18 -5.17
N TYR A 128 -4.33 18.16 -4.95
CA TYR A 128 -5.64 18.01 -5.60
C TYR A 128 -6.82 18.44 -4.72
N GLY A 129 -6.58 18.85 -3.48
CA GLY A 129 -7.55 19.48 -2.61
C GLY A 129 -8.47 18.52 -1.84
N LYS A 130 -9.50 19.10 -1.21
CA LYS A 130 -10.41 18.44 -0.26
C LYS A 130 -11.26 17.27 -0.77
N PRO A 131 -11.62 17.11 -2.06
CA PRO A 131 -12.39 15.95 -2.52
C PRO A 131 -11.70 14.62 -2.23
N TYR A 132 -10.36 14.64 -2.11
CA TYR A 132 -9.53 13.49 -1.80
C TYR A 132 -9.10 13.41 -0.32
N GLY A 133 -9.40 14.42 0.51
CA GLY A 133 -8.94 14.48 1.89
C GLY A 133 -9.91 13.94 2.95
N GLN A 134 -11.00 13.28 2.54
CA GLN A 134 -12.05 12.77 3.44
C GLN A 134 -11.97 11.25 3.63
#